data_AF-A0A812TPP5-F1
#
_entry.id   AF-A0A812TPP5-F1
#
_cell.length_a   1.000
_cell.length_b   1.000
_cell.length_c   1.000
_cell.angle_alpha   90.00
_cell.angle_beta   90.00
_cell.angle_gamma   90.00
#
_symmetry.space_group_name_H-M   'P 1'
#
loop_
_entity.id
_entity.type
_entity.pdbx_description
1 polymer ?
#
loop_
_entity_poly.entity_id
_entity_poly.type
_entity_poly.pdbx_seq_one_letter_code
_entity_poly.pdbx_strand_id
1 'polypeptide(L)'
;MTVKSMLLSQYQYGCRYLDEFPGYREVFEMEGNFVGGIIFPGSGWFQVFSLRRCKELIDEEELFRGHRYRHVVLSRFDNMWLEPHPLIPDRLGCWIPWYRGGNDWGGLNDHHAWCDRHSAEIYMSGRYSSVVDAAERRELREWYESCGKFTYPGSLNVEKHIRYILEKAGIPVYRFHGGPFRSCAATSNSAGPGKSCRYEEELGMLGKSSGTQLLDVLERHRQKKPEGVRWPILALNRVDGGQYPHHPAFREFPCQPWPVTEKFVFDWTGLRWPKSICRSDVVVHQSDHWKAEREVWKLVCQLHIAHLRSGLQLAQPPLPPVDAGYFLAIAIAEAVLRSDGPFVMGTFGARLGHLAARAAKLLNRRARSSQLFVAEGAVGEEWFCELLPQVFLEDLQKVDLRCGQTSVAAFLEWLEEQAHVDLVLLSASHASSLREWRETLMTRADTVAILDVKHE
;
A
#
# COMPACT_ATOMS: atom_id res chain seq x y z
N MET A 1 40.59 -9.56 -3.10
CA MET A 1 40.28 -8.28 -2.42
C MET A 1 39.95 -8.58 -0.97
N THR A 2 40.76 -8.09 -0.04
CA THR A 2 40.54 -8.25 1.41
C THR A 2 39.45 -7.31 1.91
N VAL A 3 38.62 -7.76 2.86
CA VAL A 3 37.55 -6.97 3.55
C VAL A 3 38.02 -5.56 3.98
N LYS A 4 39.32 -5.43 4.29
CA LYS A 4 40.00 -4.17 4.62
C LYS A 4 39.94 -3.11 3.50
N SER A 5 39.98 -3.48 2.21
CA SER A 5 39.94 -2.53 1.09
C SER A 5 38.53 -2.01 0.79
N MET A 6 37.49 -2.79 1.11
CA MET A 6 36.08 -2.41 0.93
C MET A 6 35.62 -1.45 2.04
N LEU A 7 36.11 -1.66 3.27
CA LEU A 7 35.87 -0.75 4.40
C LEU A 7 36.52 0.62 4.14
N LEU A 8 37.73 0.66 3.57
CA LEU A 8 38.42 1.92 3.25
C LEU A 8 37.71 2.76 2.16
N SER A 9 37.08 2.14 1.17
CA SER A 9 36.35 2.88 0.12
C SER A 9 35.00 3.44 0.60
N GLN A 10 34.29 2.73 1.49
CA GLN A 10 33.10 3.26 2.15
C GLN A 10 33.45 4.38 3.16
N TYR A 11 34.59 4.25 3.84
CA TYR A 11 35.13 5.30 4.70
C TYR A 11 35.39 6.60 3.93
N GLN A 12 35.99 6.53 2.74
CA GLN A 12 36.29 7.71 1.92
C GLN A 12 35.04 8.45 1.41
N TYR A 13 33.95 7.73 1.11
CA TYR A 13 32.67 8.35 0.73
C TYR A 13 31.94 8.98 1.92
N GLY A 14 31.98 8.34 3.10
CA GLY A 14 31.41 8.90 4.32
C GLY A 14 32.15 10.13 4.84
N CYS A 15 33.49 10.14 4.76
CA CYS A 15 34.31 11.24 5.25
C CYS A 15 34.10 12.57 4.51
N ARG A 16 33.78 12.55 3.20
CA ARG A 16 33.51 13.80 2.46
C ARG A 16 32.30 14.56 3.00
N TYR A 17 31.25 13.86 3.41
CA TYR A 17 30.12 14.51 4.06
C TYR A 17 30.48 14.95 5.48
N LEU A 18 31.29 14.17 6.22
CA LEU A 18 31.69 14.51 7.59
C LEU A 18 32.41 15.87 7.71
N ASP A 19 33.23 16.22 6.72
CA ASP A 19 33.97 17.49 6.70
C ASP A 19 33.08 18.74 6.48
N GLU A 20 31.83 18.57 6.05
CA GLU A 20 30.84 19.66 5.96
C GLU A 20 30.21 20.02 7.32
N PHE A 21 30.51 19.27 8.40
CA PHE A 21 29.87 19.42 9.70
C PHE A 21 30.83 19.94 10.79
N PRO A 22 30.76 21.23 11.17
CA PRO A 22 31.53 21.74 12.31
C PRO A 22 31.21 20.94 13.59
N GLY A 23 32.24 20.39 14.25
CA GLY A 23 32.09 19.69 15.52
C GLY A 23 31.79 18.18 15.44
N TYR A 24 31.78 17.54 14.26
CA TYR A 24 31.57 16.09 14.17
C TYR A 24 32.57 15.29 15.03
N ARG A 25 33.82 15.77 15.16
CA ARG A 25 34.84 15.11 15.97
C ARG A 25 34.45 14.98 17.44
N GLU A 26 33.84 16.01 18.04
CA GLU A 26 33.38 15.99 19.44
C GLU A 26 32.32 14.91 19.69
N VAL A 27 31.50 14.64 18.67
CA VAL A 27 30.44 13.62 18.69
C VAL A 27 31.03 12.22 18.55
N PHE A 28 32.00 12.07 17.65
CA PHE A 28 32.71 10.81 17.43
C PHE A 28 33.59 10.44 18.64
N GLU A 29 34.02 11.44 19.42
CA GLU A 29 34.78 11.28 20.66
C GLU A 29 33.89 10.95 21.88
N MET A 30 32.56 10.99 21.75
CA MET A 30 31.66 10.48 22.79
C MET A 30 31.83 8.96 22.91
N GLU A 31 32.42 8.51 24.02
CA GLU A 31 32.62 7.08 24.30
C GLU A 31 31.29 6.31 24.20
N GLY A 32 31.26 5.29 23.34
CA GLY A 32 30.07 4.47 23.13
C GLY A 32 28.99 5.09 22.23
N ASN A 33 29.26 6.18 21.50
CA ASN A 33 28.27 6.77 20.60
C ASN A 33 28.08 5.97 19.30
N PHE A 34 26.83 5.65 18.95
CA PHE A 34 26.46 4.98 17.69
C PHE A 34 26.86 5.76 16.43
N VAL A 35 27.03 7.09 16.53
CA VAL A 35 27.49 7.95 15.42
C VAL A 35 28.96 7.68 15.07
N GLY A 36 29.80 7.38 16.07
CA GLY A 36 31.25 7.21 15.93
C GLY A 36 31.80 5.83 16.31
N GLY A 37 30.94 4.83 16.54
CA GLY A 37 31.27 3.59 17.24
C GLY A 37 32.57 2.90 16.81
N ILE A 38 33.28 2.34 17.79
CA ILE A 38 34.58 1.64 17.67
C ILE A 38 34.56 0.50 16.63
N ILE A 39 33.41 -0.14 16.42
CA ILE A 39 33.26 -1.33 15.55
C ILE A 39 32.81 -0.95 14.12
N PHE A 40 32.06 0.14 13.95
CA PHE A 40 31.53 0.60 12.64
C PHE A 40 31.42 2.14 12.59
N PRO A 41 32.55 2.86 12.43
CA PRO A 41 32.56 4.31 12.48
C PRO A 41 31.63 4.90 11.41
N GLY A 42 30.79 5.87 11.79
CA GLY A 42 29.93 6.62 10.87
C GLY A 42 28.60 5.96 10.48
N SER A 43 28.37 4.66 10.77
CA SER A 43 27.14 3.96 10.37
C SER A 43 25.87 4.55 11.01
N GLY A 44 25.94 4.96 12.27
CA GLY A 44 24.84 5.67 12.94
C GLY A 44 24.57 7.05 12.37
N TRP A 45 25.60 7.74 11.88
CA TRP A 45 25.45 9.06 11.27
C TRP A 45 24.61 9.00 10.00
N PHE A 46 24.83 8.00 9.16
CA PHE A 46 24.01 7.79 7.97
C PHE A 46 22.52 7.65 8.32
N GLN A 47 22.19 6.95 9.41
CA GLN A 47 20.79 6.82 9.83
C GLN A 47 20.20 8.17 10.27
N VAL A 48 20.94 8.96 11.05
CA VAL A 48 20.51 10.30 11.49
C VAL A 48 20.31 11.22 10.30
N PHE A 49 21.26 11.25 9.37
CA PHE A 49 21.18 12.08 8.17
C PHE A 49 20.07 11.62 7.22
N SER A 50 19.95 10.32 6.96
CA SER A 50 18.89 9.78 6.11
C SER A 50 17.51 10.10 6.64
N LEU A 51 17.29 10.04 7.95
CA LEU A 51 16.02 10.41 8.56
C LEU A 51 15.72 11.90 8.43
N ARG A 52 16.72 12.76 8.67
CA ARG A 52 16.57 14.19 8.40
C ARG A 52 16.21 14.44 6.92
N ARG A 53 16.89 13.78 5.98
CA ARG A 53 16.60 13.94 4.55
C ARG A 53 15.20 13.45 4.19
N CYS A 54 14.74 12.35 4.78
CA CYS A 54 13.36 11.90 4.62
C CYS A 54 12.36 12.96 5.10
N LYS A 55 12.66 13.68 6.19
CA LYS A 55 11.81 14.78 6.69
C LYS A 55 11.76 15.94 5.70
N GLU A 56 12.90 16.34 5.15
CA GLU A 56 12.96 17.39 4.12
C GLU A 56 12.14 17.01 2.89
N LEU A 57 12.24 15.76 2.41
CA LEU A 57 11.43 15.26 1.30
C LEU A 57 9.92 15.28 1.62
N ILE A 58 9.53 14.99 2.87
CA ILE A 58 8.14 15.12 3.32
C ILE A 58 7.70 16.59 3.26
N ASP A 59 8.51 17.52 3.75
CA ASP A 59 8.17 18.95 3.71
C ASP A 59 8.04 19.48 2.28
N GLU A 60 8.96 19.09 1.38
CA GLU A 60 8.94 19.44 -0.05
C GLU A 60 7.62 18.97 -0.69
N GLU A 61 7.18 17.74 -0.40
CA GLU A 61 5.93 17.19 -0.90
C GLU A 61 4.69 17.86 -0.27
N GLU A 62 4.71 18.16 1.04
CA GLU A 62 3.62 18.90 1.71
C GLU A 62 3.45 20.30 1.12
N LEU A 63 4.57 20.98 0.82
CA LEU A 63 4.59 22.28 0.15
C LEU A 63 3.99 22.19 -1.25
N PHE A 64 4.40 21.18 -2.04
CA PHE A 64 3.88 20.96 -3.39
C PHE A 64 2.37 20.66 -3.40
N ARG A 65 1.89 19.86 -2.44
CA ARG A 65 0.47 19.48 -2.31
C ARG A 65 -0.41 20.59 -1.74
N GLY A 66 0.17 21.56 -1.01
CA GLY A 66 -0.55 22.65 -0.36
C GLY A 66 -1.18 22.29 0.99
N HIS A 67 -0.91 21.10 1.54
CA HIS A 67 -1.37 20.69 2.86
C HIS A 67 -0.43 19.69 3.52
N ARG A 68 -0.38 19.73 4.86
CA ARG A 68 0.47 18.83 5.67
C ARG A 68 -0.18 17.46 5.83
N TYR A 69 0.65 16.43 5.93
CA TYR A 69 0.22 15.12 6.40
C TYR A 69 -0.27 15.23 7.84
N ARG A 70 -1.31 14.47 8.17
CA ARG A 70 -1.78 14.34 9.56
C ARG A 70 -0.84 13.46 10.39
N HIS A 71 -0.35 12.40 9.75
CA HIS A 71 0.53 11.41 10.35
C HIS A 71 1.66 11.06 9.40
N VAL A 72 2.80 10.66 9.96
CA VAL A 72 3.93 10.10 9.22
C VAL A 72 4.23 8.73 9.79
N VAL A 73 4.36 7.76 8.89
CA VAL A 73 4.75 6.39 9.23
C VAL A 73 6.18 6.17 8.76
N LEU A 74 7.05 5.90 9.72
CA LEU A 74 8.43 5.50 9.48
C LEU A 74 8.53 4.01 9.61
N SER A 75 9.07 3.34 8.60
CA SER A 75 9.33 1.91 8.64
C SER A 75 10.60 1.62 7.88
N ARG A 76 11.41 0.70 8.40
CA ARG A 76 12.50 0.13 7.62
C ARG A 76 11.93 -0.68 6.45
N PHE A 77 12.65 -0.73 5.34
CA PHE A 77 12.26 -1.53 4.18
C PHE A 77 12.40 -3.04 4.41
N ASP A 78 13.23 -3.46 5.37
CA ASP A 78 13.40 -4.87 5.75
C ASP A 78 12.43 -5.33 6.85
N ASN A 79 11.39 -4.54 7.14
CA ASN A 79 10.34 -4.88 8.09
C ASN A 79 9.26 -5.75 7.45
N MET A 80 8.97 -6.88 8.10
CA MET A 80 7.91 -7.79 7.67
C MET A 80 6.82 -7.89 8.72
N TRP A 81 5.57 -7.80 8.30
CA TRP A 81 4.40 -7.87 9.19
C TRP A 81 3.71 -9.23 9.07
N LEU A 82 3.58 -9.96 10.18
CA LEU A 82 2.83 -11.24 10.24
C LEU A 82 1.40 -11.07 10.74
N GLU A 83 1.14 -9.94 11.39
CA GLU A 83 -0.19 -9.53 11.83
C GLU A 83 -0.54 -8.25 11.06
N PRO A 84 -1.83 -7.99 10.77
CA PRO A 84 -2.25 -6.72 10.22
C PRO A 84 -1.68 -5.57 11.05
N HIS A 85 -1.27 -4.49 10.39
CA HIS A 85 -0.86 -3.28 11.07
C HIS A 85 -1.99 -2.84 12.02
N PRO A 86 -1.71 -2.55 13.31
CA PRO A 86 -2.76 -2.19 14.25
C PRO A 86 -3.48 -0.94 13.78
N LEU A 87 -4.77 -0.86 14.08
CA LEU A 87 -5.51 0.40 13.96
C LEU A 87 -4.98 1.35 15.03
N ILE A 88 -4.30 2.40 14.59
CA ILE A 88 -3.69 3.37 15.48
C ILE A 88 -4.66 4.51 15.71
N PRO A 89 -5.08 4.77 16.96
CA PRO A 89 -5.92 5.91 17.29
C PRO A 89 -5.27 7.22 16.87
N ASP A 90 -6.12 8.12 16.41
CA ASP A 90 -5.74 9.47 16.03
C ASP A 90 -5.43 10.31 17.27
N ARG A 91 -4.16 10.30 17.69
CA ARG A 91 -3.72 10.89 18.94
C ARG A 91 -2.32 11.48 18.81
N LEU A 92 -2.09 12.59 19.50
CA LEU A 92 -0.77 13.21 19.63
C LEU A 92 0.22 12.26 20.32
N GLY A 93 1.36 12.07 19.68
CA GLY A 93 2.47 11.24 20.11
C GLY A 93 3.01 10.33 18.99
N CYS A 94 3.83 9.38 19.41
CA CYS A 94 4.32 8.29 18.56
C CYS A 94 3.86 6.94 19.09
N TRP A 95 3.38 6.10 18.19
CA TRP A 95 3.10 4.69 18.42
C TRP A 95 4.28 3.88 17.91
N ILE A 96 4.96 3.19 18.82
CA ILE A 96 6.18 2.43 18.52
C ILE A 96 5.98 0.99 18.99
N PRO A 97 6.30 -0.03 18.16
CA PRO A 97 6.06 -1.42 18.49
C PRO A 97 6.86 -1.83 19.73
N TRP A 98 6.26 -2.73 20.53
CA TRP A 98 6.91 -3.35 21.68
C TRP A 98 6.80 -4.87 21.59
N TYR A 99 7.91 -5.55 21.79
CA TYR A 99 7.97 -7.02 21.79
C TYR A 99 8.45 -7.52 23.14
N ARG A 100 7.86 -8.62 23.59
CA ARG A 100 8.35 -9.35 24.74
C ARG A 100 9.67 -10.03 24.34
N GLY A 101 10.81 -9.46 24.74
CA GLY A 101 12.12 -10.06 24.54
C GLY A 101 13.01 -9.50 23.41
N GLY A 102 12.80 -8.27 22.90
CA GLY A 102 13.91 -7.62 22.18
C GLY A 102 13.63 -6.42 21.25
N ASN A 103 14.73 -5.69 21.02
CA ASN A 103 14.99 -4.52 20.16
C ASN A 103 14.70 -3.11 20.68
N ASP A 104 14.36 -2.94 21.94
CA ASP A 104 14.41 -1.60 22.55
C ASP A 104 15.83 -1.23 23.00
N TRP A 105 16.68 -2.20 23.32
CA TRP A 105 18.06 -1.99 23.81
C TRP A 105 18.19 -0.88 24.89
N GLY A 106 17.20 -0.79 25.79
CA GLY A 106 17.10 0.22 26.85
C GLY A 106 16.44 1.55 26.45
N GLY A 107 16.10 1.72 25.18
CA GLY A 107 15.39 2.85 24.59
C GLY A 107 14.08 2.46 23.94
N LEU A 108 13.83 2.97 22.72
CA LEU A 108 12.63 2.71 21.93
C LEU A 108 13.00 2.05 20.60
N ASN A 109 12.29 1.00 20.23
CA ASN A 109 12.45 0.31 18.95
C ASN A 109 12.49 1.30 17.76
N ASP A 110 13.54 1.24 16.96
CA ASP A 110 13.78 2.14 15.84
C ASP A 110 13.29 1.60 14.49
N HIS A 111 12.68 0.41 14.48
CA HIS A 111 12.29 -0.23 13.23
C HIS A 111 11.06 0.40 12.61
N HIS A 112 10.11 0.83 13.42
CA HIS A 112 8.85 1.38 12.96
C HIS A 112 8.30 2.40 13.95
N ALA A 113 7.73 3.48 13.45
CA ALA A 113 7.03 4.47 14.25
C ALA A 113 5.88 5.06 13.44
N TRP A 114 4.70 5.15 14.05
CA TRP A 114 3.60 5.95 13.54
C TRP A 114 3.46 7.16 14.44
N CYS A 115 3.69 8.35 13.90
CA CYS A 115 3.63 9.57 14.68
C CYS A 115 2.64 10.55 14.07
N ASP A 116 1.99 11.37 14.90
CA ASP A 116 1.40 12.59 14.38
C ASP A 116 2.49 13.47 13.77
N ARG A 117 2.09 14.42 12.93
CA ARG A 117 3.04 15.20 12.14
C ARG A 117 4.07 15.99 12.95
N HIS A 118 3.69 16.51 14.12
CA HIS A 118 4.60 17.23 15.01
C HIS A 118 5.58 16.28 15.68
N SER A 119 5.08 15.17 16.22
CA SER A 119 5.91 14.13 16.83
C SER A 119 6.89 13.50 15.83
N ALA A 120 6.46 13.32 14.58
CA ALA A 120 7.31 12.82 13.49
C ALA A 120 8.48 13.75 13.18
N GLU A 121 8.26 15.06 13.24
CA GLU A 121 9.31 16.05 13.04
C GLU A 121 10.41 15.89 14.08
N ILE A 122 10.02 15.83 15.37
CA ILE A 122 10.95 15.57 16.47
C ILE A 122 11.67 14.23 16.27
N TYR A 123 10.95 13.16 15.96
CA TYR A 123 11.52 11.82 15.74
C TYR A 123 12.61 11.82 14.65
N MET A 124 12.38 12.56 13.57
CA MET A 124 13.24 12.55 12.38
C MET A 124 14.40 13.55 12.45
N SER A 125 14.20 14.73 13.05
CA SER A 125 15.24 15.78 13.10
C SER A 125 15.91 15.90 14.47
N GLY A 126 15.26 15.48 15.57
CA GLY A 126 15.77 15.69 16.93
C GLY A 126 17.12 15.01 17.18
N ARG A 127 17.35 13.84 16.55
CA ARG A 127 18.66 13.17 16.62
C ARG A 127 19.75 13.96 15.91
N TYR A 128 19.40 14.61 14.81
CA TYR A 128 20.34 15.45 14.09
C TYR A 128 20.66 16.70 14.91
N SER A 129 19.64 17.42 15.41
CA SER A 129 19.81 18.62 16.24
C SER A 129 20.65 18.36 17.48
N SER A 130 20.36 17.28 18.21
CA SER A 130 21.11 16.92 19.42
C SER A 130 22.54 16.45 19.17
N VAL A 131 22.92 16.26 17.92
CA VAL A 131 24.30 15.99 17.51
C VAL A 131 24.99 17.25 17.00
N VAL A 132 24.33 18.10 16.22
CA VAL A 132 24.99 19.27 15.61
C VAL A 132 24.98 20.52 16.48
N ASP A 133 24.02 20.67 17.38
CA ASP A 133 23.94 21.80 18.31
C ASP A 133 24.76 21.53 19.58
N ALA A 134 25.62 22.48 19.95
CA ALA A 134 26.55 22.31 21.07
C ALA A 134 25.85 22.28 22.44
N ALA A 135 24.73 23.00 22.60
CA ALA A 135 23.97 22.98 23.84
C ALA A 135 23.19 21.66 23.96
N GLU A 136 22.50 21.26 22.89
CA GLU A 136 21.76 20.00 22.89
C GLU A 136 22.67 18.76 23.05
N ARG A 137 23.90 18.81 22.51
CA ARG A 137 24.92 17.77 22.73
C ARG A 137 25.27 17.61 24.21
N ARG A 138 25.42 18.72 24.94
CA ARG A 138 25.73 18.68 26.39
C ARG A 138 24.57 18.07 27.16
N GLU A 139 23.35 18.48 26.86
CA GLU A 139 22.15 17.92 27.49
C GLU A 139 21.99 16.42 27.21
N LEU A 140 22.27 15.97 25.98
CA LEU A 140 22.26 14.55 25.62
C LEU A 140 23.28 13.77 26.46
N ARG A 141 24.49 14.31 26.65
CA ARG A 141 25.53 13.71 27.48
C ARG A 141 25.09 13.62 28.94
N GLU A 142 24.58 14.70 29.51
CA GLU A 142 24.10 14.74 30.90
C GLU A 142 22.94 13.76 31.12
N TRP A 143 21.97 13.73 30.21
CA TRP A 143 20.87 12.77 30.24
C TRP A 143 21.38 11.33 30.20
N TYR A 144 22.33 11.04 29.29
CA TYR A 144 22.93 9.72 29.16
C TYR A 144 23.69 9.28 30.41
N GLU A 145 24.47 10.19 31.02
CA GLU A 145 25.19 9.95 32.28
C GLU A 145 24.22 9.72 33.45
N SER A 146 23.08 10.45 33.48
CA SER A 146 22.05 10.32 34.52
C SER A 146 21.28 9.00 34.47
N CYS A 147 21.17 8.36 33.29
CA CYS A 147 20.46 7.08 33.13
C CYS A 147 21.17 5.89 33.83
N GLY A 148 22.37 6.11 34.39
CA GLY A 148 23.18 5.08 35.04
C GLY A 148 23.88 4.18 34.01
N LYS A 149 25.11 3.74 34.31
CA LYS A 149 25.91 2.78 33.51
C LYS A 149 25.32 1.35 33.53
N PHE A 150 24.00 1.18 33.45
CA PHE A 150 23.38 -0.13 33.54
C PHE A 150 23.44 -0.86 32.20
N THR A 151 24.42 -1.76 32.15
CA THR A 151 24.52 -2.98 31.34
C THR A 151 24.72 -2.83 29.83
N TYR A 152 25.30 -3.89 29.30
CA TYR A 152 26.18 -3.87 28.16
C TYR A 152 25.48 -3.67 26.82
N PRO A 153 26.17 -2.97 25.91
CA PRO A 153 27.22 -2.01 26.21
C PRO A 153 26.47 -0.73 26.66
N GLY A 154 26.80 -0.07 27.76
CA GLY A 154 27.79 1.02 27.78
C GLY A 154 27.68 2.10 26.69
N SER A 155 26.82 1.95 25.68
CA SER A 155 26.72 2.78 24.48
C SER A 155 25.39 3.53 24.40
N LEU A 156 25.49 4.75 23.89
CA LEU A 156 24.36 5.49 23.34
C LEU A 156 24.05 4.85 21.99
N ASN A 157 23.07 3.95 21.97
CA ASN A 157 22.53 3.37 20.74
C ASN A 157 21.41 4.24 20.17
N VAL A 158 20.95 3.88 18.97
CA VAL A 158 19.90 4.60 18.23
C VAL A 158 18.61 4.66 19.03
N GLU A 159 18.25 3.55 19.67
CA GLU A 159 17.00 3.38 20.40
C GLU A 159 16.95 4.28 21.65
N LYS A 160 18.05 4.37 22.41
CA LYS A 160 18.19 5.29 23.55
C LYS A 160 18.18 6.74 23.10
N HIS A 161 18.78 7.04 21.95
CA HIS A 161 18.77 8.39 21.39
C HIS A 161 17.36 8.81 20.98
N ILE A 162 16.57 7.92 20.36
CA ILE A 162 15.15 8.14 20.06
C ILE A 162 14.37 8.41 21.35
N ARG A 163 14.60 7.61 22.39
CA ARG A 163 13.97 7.83 23.70
C ARG A 163 14.26 9.23 24.24
N TYR A 164 15.54 9.63 24.27
CA TYR A 164 15.94 10.96 24.73
C TYR A 164 15.22 12.08 23.97
N ILE A 165 15.22 12.07 22.64
CA ILE A 165 14.65 13.18 21.86
C ILE A 165 13.13 13.30 22.04
N LEU A 166 12.43 12.19 22.24
CA LEU A 166 10.98 12.19 22.47
C LEU A 166 10.66 12.62 23.91
N GLU A 167 11.40 12.13 24.91
CA GLU A 167 11.23 12.54 26.32
C GLU A 167 11.54 14.02 26.51
N LYS A 168 12.64 14.52 25.94
CA LYS A 168 13.04 15.93 26.00
C LYS A 168 11.97 16.85 25.41
N ALA A 169 11.34 16.44 24.32
CA ALA A 169 10.27 17.20 23.66
C ALA A 169 8.89 16.99 24.29
N GLY A 170 8.76 16.17 25.34
CA GLY A 170 7.49 15.87 25.97
C GLY A 170 6.51 15.10 25.07
N ILE A 171 7.02 14.37 24.07
CA ILE A 171 6.20 13.62 23.12
C ILE A 171 5.71 12.32 23.76
N PRO A 172 4.38 12.11 23.89
CA PRO A 172 3.85 10.85 24.39
C PRO A 172 4.24 9.67 23.50
N VAL A 173 4.69 8.57 24.10
CA VAL A 173 4.98 7.32 23.38
C VAL A 173 3.99 6.25 23.81
N TYR A 174 3.22 5.76 22.84
CA TYR A 174 2.33 4.61 22.99
C TYR A 174 2.98 3.37 22.42
N ARG A 175 2.60 2.22 22.97
CA ARG A 175 3.13 0.91 22.58
C ARG A 175 2.02 0.08 22.00
N PHE A 176 2.33 -0.68 20.95
CA PHE A 176 1.41 -1.67 20.41
C PHE A 176 2.10 -3.01 20.22
N HIS A 177 1.26 -4.05 20.27
CA HIS A 177 1.63 -5.43 20.00
C HIS A 177 1.27 -5.77 18.55
N GLY A 178 2.08 -6.61 17.91
CA GLY A 178 1.96 -6.90 16.49
C GLY A 178 2.81 -5.92 15.71
N GLY A 179 4.00 -6.36 15.32
CA GLY A 179 4.96 -5.45 14.75
C GLY A 179 5.91 -6.14 13.79
N PRO A 180 6.70 -5.33 13.08
CA PRO A 180 7.62 -5.83 12.10
C PRO A 180 8.74 -6.65 12.73
N PHE A 181 8.87 -7.89 12.28
CA PHE A 181 10.01 -8.74 12.62
C PHE A 181 11.06 -8.65 11.52
N ARG A 182 12.31 -8.93 11.88
CA ARG A 182 13.41 -9.13 10.93
C ARG A 182 13.61 -10.62 10.68
N SER A 183 13.89 -10.97 9.43
CA SER A 183 14.43 -12.27 9.04
C SER A 183 15.74 -12.55 9.79
N CYS A 184 16.12 -13.83 9.94
CA CYS A 184 17.28 -14.21 10.72
C CYS A 184 18.48 -14.74 9.91
N ALA A 185 19.59 -14.03 9.88
CA ALA A 185 20.80 -14.54 9.24
C ALA A 185 21.35 -15.74 10.01
N ALA A 186 21.96 -16.66 9.27
CA ALA A 186 22.95 -17.58 9.82
C ALA A 186 23.98 -16.77 10.63
N THR A 187 24.15 -17.09 11.91
CA THR A 187 25.30 -16.55 12.65
C THR A 187 26.58 -17.14 12.06
N SER A 188 27.64 -16.35 11.95
CA SER A 188 28.91 -16.74 11.33
C SER A 188 29.58 -18.00 11.91
N ASN A 189 29.09 -18.49 13.06
CA ASN A 189 29.62 -19.66 13.78
C ASN A 189 28.67 -20.87 13.77
N SER A 190 27.58 -20.85 13.01
CA SER A 190 26.66 -21.98 12.86
C SER A 190 26.55 -22.39 11.40
N ALA A 191 26.98 -23.61 11.07
CA ALA A 191 26.78 -24.22 9.76
C ALA A 191 25.28 -24.58 9.60
N GLY A 192 24.46 -23.57 9.29
CA GLY A 192 23.02 -23.69 9.10
C GLY A 192 22.29 -22.39 9.47
N PRO A 193 21.01 -22.23 9.06
CA PRO A 193 20.16 -21.18 9.58
C PRO A 193 20.19 -21.26 11.12
N GLY A 194 20.37 -20.14 11.80
CA GLY A 194 20.44 -20.14 13.26
C GLY A 194 19.25 -20.91 13.86
N LYS A 195 19.46 -21.67 14.95
CA LYS A 195 18.46 -22.59 15.53
C LYS A 195 17.04 -22.00 15.75
N SER A 196 16.90 -20.68 15.74
CA SER A 196 15.65 -19.93 15.90
C SER A 196 14.91 -19.61 14.59
N CYS A 197 15.43 -19.94 13.40
CA CYS A 197 14.98 -19.30 12.16
C CYS A 197 14.71 -20.27 11.03
N ARG A 198 13.63 -21.01 11.23
CA ARG A 198 13.16 -22.11 10.39
C ARG A 198 12.39 -21.67 9.14
N TYR A 199 12.17 -20.37 8.95
CA TYR A 199 11.13 -19.84 8.06
C TYR A 199 11.64 -18.97 6.90
N GLU A 200 12.94 -18.79 6.73
CA GLU A 200 13.47 -17.90 5.67
C GLU A 200 13.16 -18.42 4.27
N GLU A 201 13.35 -19.72 4.03
CA GLU A 201 13.01 -20.35 2.76
C GLU A 201 11.49 -20.44 2.55
N GLU A 202 10.74 -20.76 3.62
CA GLU A 202 9.27 -20.86 3.57
C GLU A 202 8.60 -19.50 3.27
N LEU A 203 9.21 -18.40 3.72
CA LEU A 203 8.69 -17.04 3.56
C LEU A 203 9.46 -16.20 2.50
N GLY A 204 10.45 -16.78 1.82
CA GLY A 204 11.24 -16.11 0.77
C GLY A 204 12.06 -14.90 1.26
N MET A 205 12.75 -15.01 2.40
CA MET A 205 13.36 -13.88 3.11
C MET A 205 14.90 -13.82 3.00
N LEU A 206 15.48 -12.61 3.10
CA LEU A 206 16.94 -12.37 3.23
C LEU A 206 17.32 -12.15 4.70
N GLY A 207 18.05 -13.05 5.37
CA GLY A 207 18.28 -13.02 6.83
C GLY A 207 19.16 -11.90 7.44
N LYS A 208 18.90 -11.52 8.73
CA LYS A 208 19.80 -10.77 9.66
C LYS A 208 19.78 -11.28 11.13
N SER A 209 20.86 -11.25 11.90
CA SER A 209 21.01 -11.99 13.19
C SER A 209 20.05 -11.73 14.39
N SER A 210 18.94 -10.98 14.26
CA SER A 210 18.03 -10.60 15.35
C SER A 210 16.66 -11.30 15.26
N GLY A 211 16.55 -12.55 15.70
CA GLY A 211 15.41 -13.44 15.44
C GLY A 211 14.34 -13.61 16.53
N THR A 212 14.43 -12.93 17.68
CA THR A 212 13.49 -13.16 18.80
C THR A 212 12.06 -12.68 18.51
N GLN A 213 11.89 -11.75 17.57
CA GLN A 213 10.60 -11.16 17.19
C GLN A 213 9.66 -12.16 16.52
N LEU A 214 10.19 -13.13 15.77
CA LEU A 214 9.38 -14.10 15.03
C LEU A 214 8.70 -15.11 15.98
N LEU A 215 9.39 -15.51 17.06
CA LEU A 215 8.86 -16.48 18.02
C LEU A 215 7.62 -15.96 18.76
N ASP A 216 7.67 -14.72 19.25
CA ASP A 216 6.56 -14.07 19.95
C ASP A 216 5.31 -13.97 19.05
N VAL A 217 5.50 -13.61 17.77
CA VAL A 217 4.39 -13.53 16.81
C VAL A 217 3.83 -14.92 16.46
N LEU A 218 4.68 -15.92 16.26
CA LEU A 218 4.25 -17.29 15.99
C LEU A 218 3.53 -17.91 17.18
N GLU A 219 3.96 -17.63 18.41
CA GLU A 219 3.30 -18.09 19.62
C GLU A 219 1.90 -17.47 19.75
N ARG A 220 1.76 -16.16 19.53
CA ARG A 220 0.44 -15.52 19.45
C ARG A 220 -0.43 -16.10 18.33
N HIS A 221 0.14 -16.33 17.15
CA HIS A 221 -0.59 -16.92 16.03
C HIS A 221 -1.09 -18.33 16.36
N ARG A 222 -0.27 -19.15 17.05
CA ARG A 222 -0.66 -20.48 17.53
C ARG A 222 -1.75 -20.40 18.59
N GLN A 223 -1.66 -19.47 19.54
CA GLN A 223 -2.68 -19.24 20.56
C GLN A 223 -4.00 -18.71 19.97
N LYS A 224 -3.95 -17.95 18.88
CA LYS A 224 -5.13 -17.41 18.16
C LYS A 224 -5.77 -18.40 17.18
N LYS A 225 -5.22 -19.59 16.96
CA LYS A 225 -5.86 -20.64 16.16
C LYS A 225 -6.57 -21.63 17.09
N PRO A 226 -7.89 -21.51 17.30
CA PRO A 226 -8.68 -22.70 17.56
C PRO A 226 -8.48 -23.62 16.35
N GLU A 227 -8.10 -24.88 16.58
CA GLU A 227 -7.99 -25.87 15.51
C GLU A 227 -9.27 -25.88 14.68
N GLY A 228 -9.17 -25.56 13.39
CA GLY A 228 -10.29 -25.61 12.44
C GLY A 228 -10.97 -24.29 12.06
N VAL A 229 -10.68 -23.16 12.73
CA VAL A 229 -11.31 -21.87 12.34
C VAL A 229 -10.46 -21.18 11.26
N ARG A 230 -10.88 -21.30 9.99
CA ARG A 230 -10.40 -20.39 8.94
C ARG A 230 -10.98 -19.00 9.19
N TRP A 231 -10.15 -18.08 9.67
CA TRP A 231 -10.51 -16.67 9.74
C TRP A 231 -10.97 -16.22 8.34
N PRO A 232 -12.12 -15.55 8.21
CA PRO A 232 -12.55 -15.01 6.93
C PRO A 232 -11.46 -14.05 6.44
N ILE A 233 -11.12 -14.12 5.15
CA ILE A 233 -10.28 -13.08 4.54
C ILE A 233 -11.10 -11.79 4.58
N LEU A 234 -10.65 -10.86 5.42
CA LEU A 234 -11.34 -9.60 5.63
C LEU A 234 -10.93 -8.59 4.56
N ALA A 235 -11.93 -7.91 4.04
CA ALA A 235 -11.86 -6.77 3.17
C ALA A 235 -11.62 -5.51 3.99
N LEU A 236 -10.61 -4.73 3.64
CA LEU A 236 -10.43 -3.39 4.20
C LEU A 236 -11.27 -2.41 3.38
N ASN A 237 -12.28 -1.80 4.00
CA ASN A 237 -12.96 -0.64 3.46
C ASN A 237 -12.09 0.59 3.70
N ARG A 238 -11.73 1.25 2.61
CA ARG A 238 -10.83 2.41 2.65
C ARG A 238 -11.49 3.68 3.11
N VAL A 239 -12.82 3.77 3.00
CA VAL A 239 -13.59 4.95 3.38
C VAL A 239 -13.66 5.07 4.90
N ASP A 240 -13.90 3.96 5.60
CA ASP A 240 -14.09 3.93 7.07
C ASP A 240 -12.93 3.24 7.82
N GLY A 241 -11.99 2.59 7.13
CA GLY A 241 -10.92 1.79 7.74
C GLY A 241 -11.39 0.47 8.36
N GLY A 242 -12.67 0.12 8.19
CA GLY A 242 -13.31 -1.08 8.72
C GLY A 242 -12.89 -2.34 7.99
N GLN A 243 -12.94 -3.47 8.69
CA GLN A 243 -12.68 -4.79 8.14
C GLN A 243 -13.97 -5.61 8.08
N TYR A 244 -14.32 -6.08 6.89
CA TYR A 244 -15.58 -6.79 6.62
C TYR A 244 -15.30 -8.14 5.96
N PRO A 245 -16.10 -9.19 6.18
CA PRO A 245 -15.99 -10.41 5.38
C PRO A 245 -16.14 -10.07 3.89
N HIS A 246 -15.21 -10.53 3.05
CA HIS A 246 -15.36 -10.38 1.61
C HIS A 246 -16.61 -11.10 1.09
N HIS A 247 -17.22 -10.52 0.06
CA HIS A 247 -18.32 -11.16 -0.63
C HIS A 247 -17.89 -12.55 -1.16
N PRO A 248 -18.69 -13.61 -0.94
CA PRO A 248 -18.33 -14.98 -1.32
C PRO A 248 -17.96 -15.14 -2.80
N ALA A 249 -18.54 -14.34 -3.69
CA ALA A 249 -18.25 -14.36 -5.13
C ALA A 249 -16.75 -14.16 -5.45
N PHE A 250 -16.01 -13.37 -4.66
CA PHE A 250 -14.58 -13.17 -4.91
C PHE A 250 -13.70 -14.35 -4.49
N ARG A 251 -14.23 -15.35 -3.78
CA ARG A 251 -13.49 -16.59 -3.49
C ARG A 251 -13.23 -17.39 -4.77
N GLU A 252 -14.14 -17.28 -5.75
CA GLU A 252 -14.01 -17.89 -7.07
C GLU A 252 -13.16 -17.03 -8.04
N PHE A 253 -12.90 -15.77 -7.67
CA PHE A 253 -12.14 -14.82 -8.49
C PHE A 253 -11.02 -14.15 -7.69
N PRO A 254 -9.99 -14.90 -7.27
CA PRO A 254 -8.86 -14.31 -6.56
C PRO A 254 -8.16 -13.24 -7.42
N CYS A 255 -7.58 -12.24 -6.74
CA CYS A 255 -6.73 -11.26 -7.41
C CYS A 255 -5.54 -11.97 -8.08
N GLN A 256 -5.19 -11.50 -9.29
CA GLN A 256 -4.08 -12.05 -10.05
C GLN A 256 -2.83 -11.18 -9.90
N PRO A 257 -1.63 -11.76 -10.07
CA PRO A 257 -0.38 -11.01 -10.22
C PRO A 257 -0.54 -9.82 -11.17
N TRP A 258 -0.01 -8.67 -10.76
CA TRP A 258 0.10 -7.47 -11.57
C TRP A 258 1.49 -7.52 -12.20
N PRO A 259 1.65 -8.05 -13.42
CA PRO A 259 2.92 -7.91 -14.10
C PRO A 259 3.14 -6.41 -14.31
N VAL A 260 4.13 -5.83 -13.66
CA VAL A 260 4.38 -4.40 -13.80
C VAL A 260 5.20 -4.18 -15.07
N THR A 261 4.66 -3.36 -15.98
CA THR A 261 5.30 -3.03 -17.25
C THR A 261 5.32 -1.52 -17.44
N GLU A 262 6.27 -0.98 -18.20
CA GLU A 262 6.32 0.46 -18.46
C GLU A 262 5.12 0.98 -19.28
N LYS A 263 4.43 0.09 -19.99
CA LYS A 263 3.38 0.43 -20.96
C LYS A 263 1.96 0.28 -20.39
N PHE A 264 1.79 -0.58 -19.38
CA PHE A 264 0.47 -0.97 -18.91
C PHE A 264 0.38 -1.01 -17.40
N VAL A 265 -0.76 -0.57 -16.88
CA VAL A 265 -1.20 -0.79 -15.51
C VAL A 265 -2.21 -1.94 -15.45
N PHE A 266 -2.32 -2.60 -14.30
CA PHE A 266 -3.19 -3.75 -14.12
C PHE A 266 -4.12 -3.49 -12.96
N ASP A 267 -5.41 -3.81 -13.13
CA ASP A 267 -6.37 -3.73 -12.03
C ASP A 267 -6.43 -5.05 -11.22
N TRP A 268 -7.27 -5.10 -10.18
CA TRP A 268 -7.38 -6.28 -9.32
C TRP A 268 -7.87 -7.55 -10.07
N THR A 269 -8.53 -7.42 -11.22
CA THR A 269 -8.90 -8.54 -12.10
C THR A 269 -7.75 -9.00 -13.00
N GLY A 270 -6.58 -8.35 -12.93
CA GLY A 270 -5.48 -8.58 -13.85
C GLY A 270 -5.81 -8.11 -15.28
N LEU A 271 -6.82 -7.25 -15.44
CA LEU A 271 -7.11 -6.61 -16.72
C LEU A 271 -6.03 -5.58 -17.02
N ARG A 272 -5.53 -5.61 -18.25
CA ARG A 272 -4.48 -4.71 -18.73
C ARG A 272 -5.05 -3.39 -19.22
N TRP A 273 -4.48 -2.29 -18.73
CA TRP A 273 -4.87 -0.94 -19.07
C TRP A 273 -3.68 -0.15 -19.60
N PRO A 274 -3.79 0.55 -20.74
CA PRO A 274 -2.71 1.40 -21.22
C PRO A 274 -2.34 2.46 -20.19
N LYS A 275 -1.04 2.70 -19.97
CA LYS A 275 -0.55 3.69 -18.98
C LYS A 275 -1.06 5.11 -19.25
N SER A 276 -1.54 5.40 -20.45
CA SER A 276 -2.24 6.65 -20.77
C SER A 276 -3.45 6.90 -19.87
N ILE A 277 -4.06 5.87 -19.26
CA ILE A 277 -5.11 6.05 -18.25
C ILE A 277 -4.62 6.80 -17.00
N CYS A 278 -3.31 6.79 -16.73
CA CYS A 278 -2.68 7.48 -15.60
C CYS A 278 -2.36 8.95 -15.87
N ARG A 279 -2.76 9.50 -17.02
CA ARG A 279 -2.48 10.88 -17.41
C ARG A 279 -3.24 11.87 -16.51
N SER A 280 -2.50 12.70 -15.78
CA SER A 280 -3.05 13.73 -14.88
C SER A 280 -3.53 14.99 -15.62
N ASP A 281 -3.15 15.13 -16.89
CA ASP A 281 -3.33 16.29 -17.77
C ASP A 281 -4.66 16.29 -18.53
N VAL A 282 -5.48 15.25 -18.42
CA VAL A 282 -6.84 15.23 -19.02
C VAL A 282 -7.81 16.00 -18.11
N VAL A 283 -7.80 17.33 -18.22
CA VAL A 283 -8.62 18.29 -17.44
C VAL A 283 -10.07 18.41 -17.98
N VAL A 284 -10.51 17.52 -18.87
CA VAL A 284 -11.84 17.64 -19.49
C VAL A 284 -12.95 17.27 -18.49
N HIS A 285 -14.04 18.04 -18.51
CA HIS A 285 -15.25 17.91 -17.68
C HIS A 285 -15.52 16.48 -17.19
N GLN A 286 -15.31 16.25 -15.90
CA GLN A 286 -15.37 14.91 -15.30
C GLN A 286 -16.76 14.69 -14.69
N SER A 287 -17.45 13.63 -15.12
CA SER A 287 -18.63 13.13 -14.41
C SER A 287 -18.29 12.77 -12.96
N ASP A 288 -19.27 12.85 -12.06
CA ASP A 288 -19.05 12.54 -10.63
C ASP A 288 -18.59 11.09 -10.42
N HIS A 289 -19.07 10.16 -11.27
CA HIS A 289 -18.57 8.77 -11.29
C HIS A 289 -17.06 8.71 -11.50
N TRP A 290 -16.52 9.48 -12.45
CA TRP A 290 -15.10 9.49 -12.67
C TRP A 290 -14.34 10.08 -11.49
N LYS A 291 -14.87 11.04 -10.75
CA LYS A 291 -14.17 11.56 -9.58
C LYS A 291 -13.96 10.46 -8.54
N ALA A 292 -14.96 9.61 -8.31
CA ALA A 292 -14.87 8.47 -7.41
C ALA A 292 -13.88 7.40 -7.94
N GLU A 293 -14.03 6.97 -9.19
CA GLU A 293 -13.11 6.00 -9.82
C GLU A 293 -11.70 6.56 -10.01
N ARG A 294 -11.53 7.88 -10.17
CA ARG A 294 -10.23 8.53 -10.34
C ARG A 294 -9.35 8.33 -9.11
N GLU A 295 -9.89 8.35 -7.90
CA GLU A 295 -9.07 8.08 -6.71
C GLU A 295 -8.60 6.60 -6.69
N VAL A 296 -9.43 5.67 -7.17
CA VAL A 296 -9.03 4.26 -7.37
C VAL A 296 -7.92 4.16 -8.42
N TRP A 297 -8.11 4.74 -9.60
CA TRP A 297 -7.14 4.72 -10.69
C TRP A 297 -5.84 5.45 -10.34
N LYS A 298 -5.94 6.61 -9.69
CA LYS A 298 -4.79 7.39 -9.21
C LYS A 298 -3.95 6.56 -8.25
N LEU A 299 -4.56 5.81 -7.34
CA LEU A 299 -3.81 4.90 -6.49
C LEU A 299 -3.16 3.79 -7.30
N VAL A 300 -3.89 3.11 -8.19
CA VAL A 300 -3.33 2.04 -9.05
C VAL A 300 -2.11 2.59 -9.82
N CYS A 301 -2.23 3.78 -10.39
CA CYS A 301 -1.15 4.47 -11.09
C CYS A 301 0.02 4.85 -10.18
N GLN A 302 -0.24 5.37 -8.98
CA GLN A 302 0.81 5.71 -8.01
C GLN A 302 1.56 4.47 -7.53
N LEU A 303 0.85 3.40 -7.20
CA LEU A 303 1.43 2.11 -6.81
C LEU A 303 2.26 1.53 -7.95
N HIS A 304 1.77 1.62 -9.18
CA HIS A 304 2.49 1.18 -10.36
C HIS A 304 3.77 1.99 -10.61
N ILE A 305 3.72 3.32 -10.52
CA ILE A 305 4.91 4.18 -10.64
C ILE A 305 5.90 3.89 -9.51
N ALA A 306 5.41 3.73 -8.28
CA ALA A 306 6.24 3.40 -7.12
C ALA A 306 6.94 2.04 -7.31
N HIS A 307 6.22 1.04 -7.82
CA HIS A 307 6.80 -0.25 -8.15
C HIS A 307 7.90 -0.12 -9.22
N LEU A 308 7.60 0.53 -10.36
CA LEU A 308 8.58 0.72 -11.44
C LEU A 308 9.85 1.44 -10.95
N ARG A 309 9.70 2.46 -10.09
CA ARG A 309 10.84 3.24 -9.58
C ARG A 309 11.63 2.51 -8.50
N SER A 310 10.97 1.73 -7.66
CA SER A 310 11.60 1.07 -6.52
C SER A 310 12.18 -0.31 -6.86
N GLY A 311 11.66 -0.97 -7.90
CA GLY A 311 11.94 -2.38 -8.19
C GLY A 311 11.37 -3.36 -7.14
N LEU A 312 10.58 -2.87 -6.18
CA LEU A 312 10.00 -3.68 -5.11
C LEU A 312 8.74 -4.37 -5.61
N GLN A 313 8.60 -5.67 -5.32
CA GLN A 313 7.38 -6.41 -5.63
C GLN A 313 6.19 -5.82 -4.87
N LEU A 314 5.12 -5.47 -5.60
CA LEU A 314 3.92 -4.93 -4.96
C LEU A 314 3.20 -6.05 -4.22
N ALA A 315 2.99 -5.89 -2.92
CA ALA A 315 2.15 -6.80 -2.15
C ALA A 315 0.71 -6.69 -2.67
N GLN A 316 0.19 -7.79 -3.20
CA GLN A 316 -1.16 -7.83 -3.70
C GLN A 316 -2.10 -8.37 -2.64
N PRO A 317 -3.23 -7.69 -2.39
CA PRO A 317 -4.25 -8.30 -1.57
C PRO A 317 -4.79 -9.54 -2.31
N PRO A 318 -5.09 -10.64 -1.60
CA PRO A 318 -5.64 -11.84 -2.23
C PRO A 318 -7.05 -11.62 -2.81
N LEU A 319 -7.73 -10.56 -2.35
CA LEU A 319 -9.08 -10.17 -2.72
C LEU A 319 -9.15 -8.66 -3.01
N PRO A 320 -10.18 -8.20 -3.75
CA PRO A 320 -10.24 -6.81 -4.23
C PRO A 320 -10.39 -5.81 -3.08
N PRO A 321 -9.84 -4.60 -3.14
CA PRO A 321 -10.14 -3.57 -2.13
C PRO A 321 -11.64 -3.21 -2.14
N VAL A 322 -12.19 -2.79 -0.99
CA VAL A 322 -13.55 -2.25 -0.93
C VAL A 322 -13.47 -0.75 -1.21
N ASP A 323 -13.91 -0.39 -2.41
CA ASP A 323 -14.01 0.97 -2.95
C ASP A 323 -15.38 1.19 -3.62
N ALA A 324 -15.58 2.35 -4.25
CA ALA A 324 -16.83 2.71 -4.93
C ALA A 324 -17.24 1.70 -6.03
N GLY A 325 -16.27 0.99 -6.63
CA GLY A 325 -16.50 -0.03 -7.64
C GLY A 325 -16.77 -1.43 -7.06
N TYR A 326 -16.62 -1.64 -5.75
CA TYR A 326 -16.68 -2.96 -5.11
C TYR A 326 -18.05 -3.64 -5.27
N PHE A 327 -19.14 -2.92 -5.04
CA PHE A 327 -20.49 -3.50 -5.14
C PHE A 327 -20.88 -3.82 -6.59
N LEU A 328 -20.42 -3.01 -7.55
CA LEU A 328 -20.58 -3.33 -8.97
C LEU A 328 -19.76 -4.56 -9.35
N ALA A 329 -18.54 -4.69 -8.83
CA ALA A 329 -17.74 -5.88 -9.00
C ALA A 329 -18.41 -7.13 -8.40
N ILE A 330 -19.13 -7.01 -7.29
CA ILE A 330 -19.97 -8.09 -6.74
C ILE A 330 -21.06 -8.46 -7.74
N ALA A 331 -21.85 -7.50 -8.22
CA ALA A 331 -22.95 -7.76 -9.15
C ALA A 331 -22.46 -8.48 -10.43
N ILE A 332 -21.31 -8.05 -10.96
CA ILE A 332 -20.66 -8.68 -12.11
C ILE A 332 -20.21 -10.10 -11.77
N ALA A 333 -19.49 -10.28 -10.65
CA ALA A 333 -19.00 -11.59 -10.25
C ALA A 333 -20.15 -12.58 -10.00
N GLU A 334 -21.23 -12.17 -9.36
CA GLU A 334 -22.41 -13.00 -9.15
C GLU A 334 -23.12 -13.35 -10.46
N ALA A 335 -23.31 -12.40 -11.37
CA ALA A 335 -23.93 -12.66 -12.66
C ALA A 335 -23.09 -13.65 -13.48
N VAL A 336 -21.77 -13.48 -13.51
CA VAL A 336 -20.83 -14.43 -14.15
C VAL A 336 -20.87 -15.80 -13.47
N LEU A 337 -21.08 -15.85 -12.15
CA LEU A 337 -21.19 -17.11 -11.42
C LEU A 337 -22.48 -17.87 -11.73
N ARG A 338 -23.61 -17.15 -11.82
CA ARG A 338 -24.95 -17.70 -12.07
C ARG A 338 -25.22 -18.10 -13.52
N SER A 339 -24.55 -17.49 -14.49
CA SER A 339 -24.75 -17.83 -15.89
C SER A 339 -24.41 -19.31 -16.13
N ASP A 340 -25.17 -20.02 -16.95
CA ASP A 340 -24.90 -21.42 -17.32
C ASP A 340 -24.49 -21.57 -18.80
N GLY A 341 -24.63 -20.51 -19.59
CA GLY A 341 -24.38 -20.48 -21.03
C GLY A 341 -23.49 -19.31 -21.47
N PRO A 342 -23.62 -18.87 -22.73
CA PRO A 342 -23.02 -17.62 -23.21
C PRO A 342 -23.52 -16.46 -22.36
N PHE A 343 -22.59 -15.68 -21.81
CA PHE A 343 -22.93 -14.55 -20.96
C PHE A 343 -23.21 -13.31 -21.81
N VAL A 344 -24.39 -12.71 -21.64
CA VAL A 344 -24.82 -11.52 -22.37
C VAL A 344 -24.92 -10.36 -21.39
N MET A 345 -24.15 -9.30 -21.63
CA MET A 345 -24.15 -8.11 -20.77
C MET A 345 -24.22 -6.83 -21.58
N GLY A 346 -25.08 -5.92 -21.12
CA GLY A 346 -25.21 -4.58 -21.65
C GLY A 346 -24.77 -3.55 -20.62
N THR A 347 -23.96 -2.57 -21.02
CA THR A 347 -23.71 -1.37 -20.22
C THR A 347 -24.22 -0.15 -20.95
N PHE A 348 -24.96 0.72 -20.26
CA PHE A 348 -25.48 1.97 -20.82
C PHE A 348 -25.17 3.14 -19.90
N GLY A 349 -24.29 4.02 -20.36
CA GLY A 349 -23.92 5.23 -19.65
C GLY A 349 -22.43 5.56 -19.78
N ALA A 350 -22.03 6.63 -19.11
CA ALA A 350 -20.66 7.12 -19.11
C ALA A 350 -19.72 6.26 -18.26
N ARG A 351 -18.62 5.82 -18.86
CA ARG A 351 -17.48 5.10 -18.29
C ARG A 351 -17.81 3.75 -17.68
N LEU A 352 -18.82 3.04 -18.15
CA LEU A 352 -19.13 1.68 -17.67
C LEU A 352 -18.35 0.57 -18.39
N GLY A 353 -17.65 0.89 -19.48
CA GLY A 353 -16.93 -0.07 -20.32
C GLY A 353 -15.78 -0.76 -19.59
N HIS A 354 -15.20 -0.14 -18.56
CA HIS A 354 -14.23 -0.84 -17.71
C HIS A 354 -14.86 -1.98 -16.90
N LEU A 355 -16.14 -1.85 -16.51
CA LEU A 355 -16.88 -2.90 -15.82
C LEU A 355 -17.21 -4.06 -16.77
N ALA A 356 -17.60 -3.74 -18.02
CA ALA A 356 -17.76 -4.75 -19.06
C ALA A 356 -16.44 -5.50 -19.34
N ALA A 357 -15.32 -4.77 -19.41
CA ALA A 357 -14.00 -5.38 -19.58
C ALA A 357 -13.62 -6.28 -18.39
N ARG A 358 -13.95 -5.87 -17.15
CA ARG A 358 -13.78 -6.74 -15.96
C ARG A 358 -14.64 -7.99 -16.06
N ALA A 359 -15.91 -7.87 -16.46
CA ALA A 359 -16.81 -9.02 -16.65
C ALA A 359 -16.24 -10.02 -17.66
N ALA A 360 -15.79 -9.52 -18.81
CA ALA A 360 -15.11 -10.30 -19.83
C ALA A 360 -13.89 -11.05 -19.27
N LYS A 361 -13.06 -10.37 -18.47
CA LYS A 361 -11.88 -10.96 -17.85
C LYS A 361 -12.25 -12.09 -16.90
N LEU A 362 -13.31 -11.94 -16.11
CA LEU A 362 -13.81 -12.98 -15.21
C LEU A 362 -14.41 -14.17 -16.00
N LEU A 363 -15.10 -13.93 -17.12
CA LEU A 363 -15.65 -14.96 -17.99
C LEU A 363 -14.56 -15.79 -18.68
N ASN A 364 -13.50 -15.13 -19.16
CA ASN A 364 -12.34 -15.81 -19.75
C ASN A 364 -11.71 -16.80 -18.77
N ARG A 365 -11.66 -16.47 -17.46
CA ARG A 365 -11.17 -17.39 -16.43
C ARG A 365 -12.06 -18.64 -16.27
N ARG A 366 -13.34 -18.53 -16.61
CA ARG A 366 -14.27 -19.67 -16.62
C ARG A 366 -14.35 -20.36 -17.98
N ALA A 367 -13.50 -19.97 -18.95
CA ALA A 367 -13.52 -20.47 -20.33
C ALA A 367 -14.91 -20.36 -20.99
N ARG A 368 -15.61 -19.25 -20.74
CA ARG A 368 -16.96 -19.00 -21.28
C ARG A 368 -16.93 -17.95 -22.38
N SER A 369 -17.78 -18.13 -23.38
CA SER A 369 -18.05 -17.09 -24.37
C SER A 369 -18.90 -15.97 -23.77
N SER A 370 -18.71 -14.77 -24.29
CA SER A 370 -19.46 -13.59 -23.87
C SER A 370 -19.90 -12.78 -25.08
N GLN A 371 -21.10 -12.20 -25.01
CA GLN A 371 -21.55 -11.14 -25.88
C GLN A 371 -21.71 -9.88 -25.03
N LEU A 372 -20.83 -8.91 -25.26
CA LEU A 372 -20.78 -7.69 -24.49
C LEU A 372 -21.21 -6.54 -25.39
N PHE A 373 -22.24 -5.82 -24.95
CA PHE A 373 -22.67 -4.57 -25.53
C PHE A 373 -22.27 -3.43 -24.61
N VAL A 374 -21.45 -2.53 -25.14
CA VAL A 374 -20.95 -1.39 -24.37
C VAL A 374 -21.39 -0.12 -25.07
N ALA A 375 -22.43 0.53 -24.51
CA ALA A 375 -22.88 1.84 -24.91
C ALA A 375 -22.30 2.92 -23.98
N GLU A 376 -21.25 3.57 -24.47
CA GLU A 376 -20.56 4.65 -23.78
C GLU A 376 -21.12 5.99 -24.23
N GLY A 377 -21.74 6.73 -23.31
CA GLY A 377 -22.45 7.98 -23.59
C GLY A 377 -22.09 9.09 -22.61
N ALA A 378 -21.05 9.87 -22.94
CA ALA A 378 -20.82 11.18 -22.33
C ALA A 378 -20.10 12.13 -23.29
N VAL A 379 -20.66 13.33 -23.42
CA VAL A 379 -20.03 14.44 -24.15
C VAL A 379 -18.74 14.82 -23.44
N GLY A 380 -17.60 14.79 -24.15
CA GLY A 380 -16.28 15.12 -23.58
C GLY A 380 -15.51 13.94 -23.00
N GLU A 381 -15.98 12.70 -23.20
CA GLU A 381 -15.33 11.47 -22.72
C GLU A 381 -14.91 10.53 -23.85
N GLU A 382 -14.80 11.04 -25.08
CA GLU A 382 -14.49 10.27 -26.29
C GLU A 382 -13.15 9.52 -26.17
N TRP A 383 -12.19 10.09 -25.45
CA TRP A 383 -10.88 9.47 -25.19
C TRP A 383 -10.98 8.11 -24.48
N PHE A 384 -11.99 7.92 -23.61
CA PHE A 384 -12.18 6.66 -22.90
C PHE A 384 -12.67 5.58 -23.86
N CYS A 385 -13.50 5.99 -24.81
CA CYS A 385 -13.95 5.17 -25.92
C CYS A 385 -12.81 4.76 -26.87
N GLU A 386 -11.80 5.61 -27.07
CA GLU A 386 -10.59 5.25 -27.81
C GLU A 386 -9.67 4.29 -27.03
N LEU A 387 -9.78 4.28 -25.70
CA LEU A 387 -9.00 3.42 -24.82
C LEU A 387 -9.57 1.99 -24.75
N LEU A 388 -10.90 1.84 -24.70
CA LEU A 388 -11.56 0.54 -24.53
C LEU A 388 -11.17 -0.50 -25.60
N PRO A 389 -11.08 -0.19 -26.91
CA PRO A 389 -10.61 -1.14 -27.91
C PRO A 389 -9.22 -1.69 -27.58
N GLN A 390 -8.31 -0.87 -27.04
CA GLN A 390 -6.99 -1.34 -26.65
C GLN A 390 -7.09 -2.34 -25.50
N VAL A 391 -7.99 -2.12 -24.55
CA VAL A 391 -8.23 -3.05 -23.43
C VAL A 391 -8.89 -4.35 -23.92
N PHE A 392 -9.89 -4.25 -24.80
CA PHE A 392 -10.62 -5.41 -25.32
C PHE A 392 -9.80 -6.25 -26.30
N LEU A 393 -9.10 -5.64 -27.27
CA LEU A 393 -8.33 -6.37 -28.29
C LEU A 393 -7.14 -7.13 -27.71
N GLU A 394 -6.55 -6.57 -26.67
CA GLU A 394 -5.30 -7.07 -26.11
C GLU A 394 -5.50 -8.18 -25.08
N ASP A 395 -6.63 -8.19 -24.38
CA ASP A 395 -6.88 -9.10 -23.26
C ASP A 395 -8.14 -9.98 -23.43
N LEU A 396 -9.03 -9.67 -24.38
CA LEU A 396 -10.38 -10.24 -24.49
C LEU A 396 -10.71 -10.64 -25.94
N GLN A 397 -11.73 -11.50 -26.13
CA GLN A 397 -12.24 -11.85 -27.47
C GLN A 397 -13.54 -11.09 -27.76
N LYS A 398 -13.73 -10.72 -29.04
CA LYS A 398 -14.89 -10.05 -29.69
C LYS A 398 -15.93 -9.38 -28.77
N VAL A 399 -15.93 -8.04 -28.74
CA VAL A 399 -16.92 -7.20 -28.05
C VAL A 399 -17.62 -6.28 -29.05
N ASP A 400 -18.94 -6.10 -28.92
CA ASP A 400 -19.68 -5.07 -29.67
C ASP A 400 -19.64 -3.75 -28.88
N LEU A 401 -18.62 -2.96 -29.17
CA LEU A 401 -18.39 -1.66 -28.55
C LEU A 401 -19.03 -0.56 -29.38
N ARG A 402 -19.99 0.16 -28.80
CA ARG A 402 -20.68 1.30 -29.40
C ARG A 402 -20.34 2.58 -28.64
N CYS A 403 -19.47 3.38 -29.25
CA CYS A 403 -18.98 4.63 -28.70
C CYS A 403 -19.66 5.85 -29.33
N GLY A 404 -20.08 6.84 -28.52
CA GLY A 404 -20.62 8.12 -28.99
C GLY A 404 -21.86 8.59 -28.23
N GLN A 405 -22.66 9.48 -28.83
CA GLN A 405 -24.03 9.73 -28.30
C GLN A 405 -24.86 8.48 -28.51
N THR A 406 -24.87 7.60 -27.51
CA THR A 406 -25.67 6.39 -27.54
C THR A 406 -27.13 6.76 -27.29
N SER A 407 -27.95 6.58 -28.32
CA SER A 407 -29.39 6.77 -28.17
C SER A 407 -29.95 5.63 -27.32
N VAL A 408 -30.87 5.95 -26.42
CA VAL A 408 -31.64 4.95 -25.67
C VAL A 408 -32.29 3.94 -26.65
N ALA A 409 -32.71 4.42 -27.83
CA ALA A 409 -33.26 3.58 -28.89
C ALA A 409 -32.31 2.47 -29.33
N ALA A 410 -31.02 2.76 -29.58
CA ALA A 410 -30.06 1.73 -30.00
C ALA A 410 -29.80 0.69 -28.91
N PHE A 411 -29.84 1.09 -27.64
CA PHE A 411 -29.72 0.15 -26.52
C PHE A 411 -30.96 -0.75 -26.40
N LEU A 412 -32.15 -0.20 -26.62
CA LEU A 412 -33.40 -0.96 -26.60
C LEU A 412 -33.49 -1.92 -27.80
N GLU A 413 -33.09 -1.47 -28.99
CA GLU A 413 -33.00 -2.33 -30.18
C GLU A 413 -32.05 -3.52 -29.92
N TRP A 414 -30.87 -3.26 -29.38
CA TRP A 414 -29.95 -4.32 -28.96
C TRP A 414 -30.59 -5.28 -27.95
N LEU A 415 -31.30 -4.76 -26.94
CA LEU A 415 -31.97 -5.55 -25.91
C LEU A 415 -33.07 -6.45 -26.50
N GLU A 416 -33.80 -5.97 -27.50
CA GLU A 416 -34.85 -6.74 -28.19
C GLU A 416 -34.29 -7.86 -29.05
N GLU A 417 -33.09 -7.69 -29.62
CA GLU A 417 -32.38 -8.70 -30.40
C GLU A 417 -31.79 -9.83 -29.54
N GLN A 418 -31.62 -9.63 -28.23
CA GLN A 418 -31.07 -10.66 -27.35
C GLN A 418 -32.14 -11.67 -26.92
N ALA A 419 -31.81 -12.96 -27.03
CA ALA A 419 -32.66 -14.03 -26.51
C ALA A 419 -32.72 -14.01 -24.97
N HIS A 420 -31.63 -13.60 -24.32
CA HIS A 420 -31.50 -13.43 -22.88
C HIS A 420 -30.44 -12.37 -22.56
N VAL A 421 -30.52 -11.74 -21.39
CA VAL A 421 -29.48 -10.84 -20.87
C VAL A 421 -29.18 -11.17 -19.40
N ASP A 422 -27.96 -11.59 -19.10
CA ASP A 422 -27.57 -11.94 -17.73
C ASP A 422 -27.41 -10.69 -16.84
N LEU A 423 -26.88 -9.59 -17.39
CA LEU A 423 -26.60 -8.37 -16.64
C LEU A 423 -26.77 -7.09 -17.48
N VAL A 424 -27.53 -6.15 -16.96
CA VAL A 424 -27.58 -4.77 -17.44
C VAL A 424 -27.00 -3.83 -16.38
N LEU A 425 -26.01 -3.02 -16.76
CA LEU A 425 -25.48 -1.93 -15.93
C LEU A 425 -25.89 -0.57 -16.48
N LEU A 426 -26.50 0.26 -15.63
CA LEU A 426 -26.98 1.59 -16.00
C LEU A 426 -26.35 2.65 -15.11
N SER A 427 -25.99 3.82 -15.65
CA SER A 427 -25.67 4.98 -14.82
C SER A 427 -26.94 5.77 -14.45
N ALA A 428 -27.01 6.34 -13.24
CA ALA A 428 -28.22 6.99 -12.74
C ALA A 428 -28.65 8.23 -13.53
N SER A 429 -27.72 8.92 -14.19
CA SER A 429 -28.05 10.01 -15.11
C SER A 429 -28.92 9.55 -16.28
N HIS A 430 -28.86 8.26 -16.62
CA HIS A 430 -29.66 7.63 -17.67
C HIS A 430 -30.84 6.82 -17.14
N ALA A 431 -30.81 6.39 -15.88
CA ALA A 431 -31.90 5.65 -15.25
C ALA A 431 -33.23 6.43 -15.23
N SER A 432 -33.19 7.76 -15.11
CA SER A 432 -34.39 8.60 -15.21
C SER A 432 -35.04 8.53 -16.59
N SER A 433 -34.23 8.48 -17.64
CA SER A 433 -34.67 8.35 -19.03
C SER A 433 -35.18 6.94 -19.36
N LEU A 434 -34.84 5.96 -18.51
CA LEU A 434 -35.26 4.56 -18.62
C LEU A 434 -36.43 4.19 -17.71
N ARG A 435 -37.04 5.15 -16.99
CA ARG A 435 -38.19 4.86 -16.11
C ARG A 435 -39.35 4.22 -16.86
N GLU A 436 -39.62 4.67 -18.08
CA GLU A 436 -40.66 4.13 -18.96
C GLU A 436 -40.37 2.69 -19.41
N TRP A 437 -39.10 2.26 -19.33
CA TRP A 437 -38.61 0.97 -19.82
C TRP A 437 -38.29 0.00 -18.69
N ARG A 438 -38.59 0.35 -17.43
CA ARG A 438 -38.29 -0.50 -16.28
C ARG A 438 -38.90 -1.89 -16.43
N GLU A 439 -40.13 -1.99 -16.92
CA GLU A 439 -40.80 -3.28 -17.11
C GLU A 439 -40.09 -4.13 -18.17
N THR A 440 -39.71 -3.53 -19.31
CA THR A 440 -38.92 -4.20 -20.35
C THR A 440 -37.58 -4.69 -19.81
N LEU A 441 -36.86 -3.84 -19.05
CA LEU A 441 -35.58 -4.22 -18.46
C LEU A 441 -35.71 -5.39 -17.48
N MET A 442 -36.71 -5.34 -16.60
CA MET A 442 -36.93 -6.39 -15.59
C MET A 442 -37.48 -7.69 -16.17
N THR A 443 -38.08 -7.66 -17.37
CA THR A 443 -38.54 -8.87 -18.07
C THR A 443 -37.50 -9.49 -18.98
N ARG A 444 -36.50 -8.71 -19.42
CA ARG A 444 -35.47 -9.16 -20.38
C ARG A 444 -34.12 -9.46 -19.74
N ALA A 445 -33.81 -8.86 -18.59
CA ALA A 445 -32.54 -9.06 -17.91
C ALA A 445 -32.70 -9.78 -16.57
N ASP A 446 -31.87 -10.79 -16.34
CA ASP A 446 -31.85 -11.55 -15.09
C ASP A 446 -31.39 -10.68 -13.91
N THR A 447 -30.45 -9.77 -14.17
CA THR A 447 -29.93 -8.82 -13.20
C THR A 447 -29.84 -7.43 -13.81
N VAL A 448 -30.42 -6.43 -13.15
CA VAL A 448 -30.24 -5.01 -13.48
C VAL A 448 -29.56 -4.32 -12.31
N ALA A 449 -28.38 -3.75 -12.55
CA ALA A 449 -27.66 -2.96 -11.56
C ALA A 449 -27.61 -1.49 -12.01
N ILE A 450 -28.05 -0.61 -11.11
CA ILE A 450 -28.06 0.84 -11.35
C ILE A 450 -26.98 1.47 -10.48
N LEU A 451 -26.07 2.20 -11.11
CA LEU A 451 -25.05 2.98 -10.45
C LEU A 451 -25.57 4.39 -10.19
N ASP A 452 -25.97 4.67 -8.96
CA ASP A 452 -26.33 6.03 -8.51
C ASP A 452 -25.17 6.68 -7.78
N VAL A 453 -24.55 7.67 -8.44
CA VAL A 453 -23.40 8.43 -7.90
C VAL A 453 -23.85 9.76 -7.27
N LYS A 454 -25.16 10.02 -7.15
CA LYS A 454 -25.63 11.28 -6.57
C LYS A 454 -25.64 11.30 -5.04
N HIS A 455 -25.27 10.20 -4.38
CA HIS A 455 -25.32 10.04 -2.92
C HIS A 455 -24.02 9.51 -2.33
N GLU A 456 -22.91 10.21 -2.55
CA GLU A 456 -21.72 10.15 -1.67
C GLU A 456 -21.60 11.41 -0.82
#